data_AF-A0A3C0TZG9-F1
#
_entry.id   AF-A0A3C0TZG9-F1
#
_cell.length_a   1.000
_cell.length_b   1.000
_cell.length_c   1.000
_cell.angle_alpha   90.00
_cell.angle_beta   90.00
_cell.angle_gamma   90.00
#
_symmetry.space_group_name_H-M   'P 1'
#
loop_
_entity.id
_entity.type
_entity.pdbx_description
1 polymer ?
#
loop_
_entity_poly.entity_id
_entity_poly.type
_entity_poly.pdbx_seq_one_letter_code
_entity_poly.pdbx_strand_id
1 'polypeptide(L)' 'DLMMDRFKEKCGSYICNDLLGCDVRTEEGVQYCRDNKLFTEFCPKMVAAAVEVLEGIILEEK' A
#
# COMPACT_ATOMS: atom_id res chain seq x y z
N ASP A 1 0.88 -13.75 10.04
CA ASP A 1 1.45 -12.57 9.36
C ASP A 1 1.78 -12.75 7.88
N LEU A 2 1.52 -13.91 7.27
CA LEU A 2 1.87 -14.23 5.87
C LEU A 2 1.49 -13.16 4.84
N MET A 3 0.26 -12.61 4.91
CA MET A 3 -0.19 -11.57 3.98
C MET A 3 0.64 -10.29 4.14
N MET A 4 0.86 -9.86 5.39
CA MET A 4 1.64 -8.65 5.69
C MET A 4 3.11 -8.81 5.32
N ASP A 5 3.68 -9.99 5.54
CA ASP A 5 5.06 -10.30 5.16
C ASP A 5 5.25 -10.28 3.64
N ARG A 6 4.38 -10.96 2.89
CA ARG A 6 4.42 -10.98 1.41
C ARG A 6 4.11 -9.60 0.81
N PHE A 7 3.18 -8.86 1.40
CA PHE A 7 2.91 -7.49 0.98
C PHE A 7 4.13 -6.59 1.19
N LYS A 8 4.79 -6.71 2.36
CA LYS A 8 6.01 -5.97 2.66
C LYS A 8 7.15 -6.35 1.72
N GLU A 9 7.31 -7.64 1.41
CA GLU A 9 8.31 -8.10 0.44
C GLU A 9 8.08 -7.48 -0.94
N LYS A 10 6.82 -7.34 -1.37
CA LYS A 10 6.45 -6.78 -2.67
C LYS A 10 6.47 -5.25 -2.73
N CYS A 11 6.01 -4.56 -1.69
CA CYS A 11 5.78 -3.11 -1.67
C CYS A 11 6.78 -2.34 -0.80
N GLY A 12 7.66 -3.02 -0.08
CA GLY A 12 8.67 -2.44 0.83
C GLY A 12 8.17 -2.17 2.25
N SER A 13 6.91 -1.77 2.41
CA SER A 13 6.24 -1.61 3.71
C SER A 13 4.75 -1.89 3.57
N TYR A 14 4.07 -2.13 4.69
CA TYR A 14 2.60 -2.13 4.80
C TYR A 14 2.08 -0.91 5.57
N ILE A 15 2.98 -0.01 6.00
CA ILE A 15 2.64 1.24 6.69
C ILE A 15 2.56 2.38 5.69
N CYS A 16 1.42 3.08 5.65
CA CYS A 16 1.19 4.18 4.70
C CYS A 16 2.24 5.29 4.83
N ASN A 17 2.66 5.63 6.05
CA ASN A 17 3.66 6.69 6.26
C ASN A 17 5.01 6.34 5.63
N ASP A 18 5.41 5.07 5.67
CA ASP A 18 6.66 4.60 5.03
C ASP A 18 6.52 4.61 3.50
N LEU A 19 5.35 4.20 2.99
CA LEU A 19 5.07 4.11 1.55
C LEU A 19 4.91 5.49 0.89
N LEU A 20 4.27 6.43 1.59
CA LEU A 20 3.93 7.75 1.08
C LEU A 20 4.96 8.82 1.47
N GLY A 21 5.82 8.55 2.44
CA GLY A 21 6.79 9.51 2.97
C GLY A 21 6.17 10.69 3.73
N CYS A 22 4.89 10.60 4.09
CA CYS A 22 4.16 11.64 4.80
C CYS A 22 3.08 11.05 5.72
N ASP A 23 2.60 11.83 6.70
CA ASP A 23 1.51 11.44 7.57
C ASP A 23 0.16 11.91 7.02
N VAL A 24 -0.65 10.99 6.51
CA VAL A 24 -2.00 11.30 5.97
C VAL A 24 -3.03 11.67 7.04
N ARG A 25 -2.64 11.69 8.32
CA ARG A 25 -3.47 12.21 9.43
C ARG A 25 -3.30 13.71 9.65
N THR A 26 -2.32 14.35 8.99
CA THR A 26 -2.13 15.81 9.03
C THR A 26 -2.64 16.46 7.75
N GLU A 27 -3.08 17.72 7.84
CA GLU A 27 -3.51 18.50 6.68
C GLU A 27 -2.38 18.63 5.64
N GLU A 28 -1.15 18.84 6.11
CA GLU A 28 0.05 18.94 5.29
C GLU A 28 0.33 17.66 4.50
N GLY A 29 0.23 16.49 5.14
CA GLY A 29 0.43 15.20 4.47
C GLY A 29 -0.67 14.87 3.48
N VAL A 30 -1.93 15.21 3.79
CA VAL A 30 -3.04 15.08 2.84
C VAL A 30 -2.82 15.98 1.63
N GLN A 31 -2.38 17.23 1.83
CA GLN A 31 -2.11 18.15 0.74
C GLN A 31 -0.95 17.64 -0.14
N TYR A 32 0.14 17.18 0.48
CA TYR A 32 1.26 16.56 -0.24
C TYR A 32 0.80 15.38 -1.11
N CYS A 33 -0.03 14.49 -0.57
CA CYS A 33 -0.58 13.37 -1.32
C CYS A 33 -1.47 13.81 -2.50
N ARG A 34 -2.21 14.91 -2.37
CA ARG A 34 -3.02 15.47 -3.46
C ARG A 34 -2.15 16.08 -4.55
N ASP A 35 -1.18 16.90 -4.17
CA ASP A 35 -0.29 17.61 -5.10
C ASP A 35 0.55 16.63 -5.92
N ASN A 36 0.97 15.52 -5.29
CA ASN A 36 1.73 14.45 -5.94
C ASN A 36 0.84 13.32 -6.48
N LYS A 37 -0.50 13.49 -6.47
CA LYS A 37 -1.49 12.52 -6.98
C LYS A 37 -1.35 11.11 -6.39
N LEU A 38 -0.82 10.99 -5.19
CA LEU A 38 -0.55 9.70 -4.55
C LEU A 38 -1.84 8.91 -4.34
N PHE A 39 -2.93 9.56 -3.94
CA PHE A 39 -4.22 8.89 -3.75
C PHE A 39 -4.82 8.30 -5.03
N THR A 40 -4.50 8.86 -6.20
CA THR A 40 -5.09 8.45 -7.49
C THR A 40 -4.15 7.65 -8.36
N GLU A 41 -2.84 7.79 -8.20
CA GLU A 41 -1.83 7.12 -9.04
C GLU A 41 -0.97 6.10 -8.27
N PHE A 42 -0.80 6.26 -6.96
CA PHE A 42 0.04 5.38 -6.13
C PHE A 42 -0.80 4.42 -5.27
N CYS A 43 -1.71 4.95 -4.45
CA CYS A 43 -2.55 4.15 -3.55
C CYS A 43 -3.34 3.04 -4.27
N PRO A 44 -3.92 3.25 -5.48
CA PRO A 44 -4.60 2.17 -6.18
C PRO A 44 -3.68 1.01 -6.56
N LYS A 45 -2.39 1.28 -6.85
CA LYS A 45 -1.39 0.24 -7.12
C LYS A 45 -1.08 -0.58 -5.88
N MET A 46 -1.05 0.06 -4.70
CA MET A 46 -0.88 -0.64 -3.43
C MET A 46 -2.07 -1.54 -3.11
N VAL A 47 -3.30 -1.07 -3.36
CA VAL A 47 -4.52 -1.89 -3.19
C VAL A 47 -4.51 -3.08 -4.15
N ALA A 48 -4.17 -2.87 -5.43
CA ALA A 48 -4.03 -3.96 -6.39
C ALA A 48 -2.98 -5.00 -5.94
N ALA A 49 -1.82 -4.54 -5.46
CA ALA A 49 -0.79 -5.44 -4.92
C ALA A 49 -1.28 -6.24 -3.71
N ALA A 50 -2.11 -5.65 -2.83
CA ALA A 50 -2.70 -6.36 -1.70
C ALA A 50 -3.66 -7.46 -2.15
N VAL A 51 -4.48 -7.20 -3.18
CA VAL A 51 -5.37 -8.21 -3.78
C VAL A 51 -4.56 -9.33 -4.41
N GLU A 52 -3.54 -9.01 -5.22
CA GLU A 52 -2.68 -10.01 -5.85
C GLU A 52 -1.98 -10.93 -4.83
N VAL A 53 -1.48 -10.35 -3.72
CA VAL A 53 -0.88 -11.14 -2.62
C VAL A 53 -1.91 -12.06 -1.98
N LEU A 54 -3.11 -11.54 -1.70
CA LEU A 54 -4.18 -12.31 -1.08
C LEU A 54 -4.67 -13.45 -1.99
N GLU A 55 -4.86 -13.17 -3.28
CA GLU A 55 -5.25 -14.19 -4.27
C GLU A 55 -4.20 -15.29 -4.37
N GLY A 56 -2.91 -14.95 -4.38
CA GLY A 56 -1.83 -15.94 -4.36
C GLY A 56 -1.90 -16.88 -3.15
N ILE A 57 -2.13 -16.33 -1.96
CA ILE A 57 -2.29 -17.13 -0.73
C ILE A 57 -3.51 -18.05 -0.85
N ILE A 58 -4.66 -17.55 -1.30
CA ILE A 58 -5.90 -18.33 -1.43
C ILE A 58 -5.76 -19.45 -2.47
N LEU A 59 -5.02 -19.21 -3.56
CA LEU A 59 -4.81 -20.19 -4.63
C LEU A 59 -3.81 -21.28 -4.26
N GLU A 60 -2.82 -20.97 -3.41
CA GLU A 60 -1.86 -21.95 -2.88
C GLU A 60 -2.48 -22.96 -1.91
N GLU A 61 -3.60 -22.61 -1.27
CA GLU A 61 -4.33 -23.48 -0.35
C GLU A 61 -5.32 -24.45 -1.05
N LYS A 62 -5.39 -24.44 -2.39
CA LYS A 62 -6.21 -25.34 -3.20
C LYS A 62 -5.41 -26.51 -3.77
#